data_AF-A0A7X6C993-F1
#
_entry.id   AF-A0A7X6C993-F1
#
_cell.length_a   1.000
_cell.length_b   1.000
_cell.length_c   1.000
_cell.angle_alpha   90.00
_cell.angle_beta   90.00
_cell.angle_gamma   90.00
#
_symmetry.space_group_name_H-M   'P 1'
#
loop_
_entity.id
_entity.type
_entity.pdbx_description
1 polymer ?
#
loop_
_entity_poly.entity_id
_entity_poly.type
_entity_poly.pdbx_seq_one_letter_code
_entity_poly.pdbx_strand_id
1 'polypeptide(L)'
;MRANPPLKPEILTAIPTILTDKNPKFQLQATLKTPYQQIDTAFNLETALQPFQQAKIIGIDCETTGLDPYQAKIRLLQLAIPDHPAIVVDLWAIKPSELEPLRLLLASPILKVGHNLKFEWQMLAFAGLEPSKPFFDTYLAYRVLTAGLKRHLSLESVTENLLKIKLDKTQQLSDWSGNLTLAQLQYAATDAAILLPLAAVLQQKLKASKLWKTALLEFACLPAVASMELNGMLLHREEWKVLGVNLCRQRDSLLKQINSQLHRPNPHQQISLLPEFTDTINPRSPKQVLAALQEQGIPVTSTNS
;
A
#
# COMPACT_ATOMS: atom_id res chain seq x y z
N MET A 1 -2.38 -26.61 23.99
CA MET A 1 -2.06 -25.26 23.48
C MET A 1 -1.53 -24.44 24.64
N ARG A 2 -0.23 -24.09 24.64
CA ARG A 2 0.31 -23.16 25.66
C ARG A 2 -0.13 -21.76 25.26
N ALA A 3 -0.83 -21.06 26.14
CA ALA A 3 -1.24 -19.68 25.93
C ALA A 3 0.01 -18.82 25.74
N ASN A 4 0.02 -17.99 24.69
CA ASN A 4 1.06 -16.98 24.52
C ASN A 4 0.99 -16.01 25.71
N PRO A 5 2.12 -15.69 26.35
CA PRO A 5 2.13 -14.71 27.42
C PRO A 5 1.68 -13.35 26.89
N PRO A 6 1.04 -12.51 27.72
CA PRO A 6 0.58 -11.19 27.31
C PRO A 6 1.76 -10.35 26.82
N LEU A 7 1.56 -9.62 25.72
CA LEU A 7 2.52 -8.68 25.14
C LEU A 7 2.99 -7.69 26.23
N LYS A 8 4.30 -7.65 26.47
CA LYS A 8 4.90 -6.73 27.46
C LYS A 8 4.62 -5.26 27.07
N PRO A 9 4.34 -4.37 28.05
CA PRO A 9 4.03 -2.95 27.81
C PRO A 9 5.18 -2.11 27.22
N GLU A 10 6.36 -2.70 27.02
CA GLU A 10 7.58 -2.08 26.49
C GLU A 10 7.50 -1.72 24.99
N ILE A 11 6.49 -2.20 24.24
CA ILE A 11 6.32 -1.90 22.81
C ILE A 11 5.84 -0.44 22.58
N LEU A 12 5.26 0.22 23.59
CA LEU A 12 4.62 1.54 23.45
C LEU A 12 5.51 2.74 23.79
N THR A 13 6.74 2.53 24.28
CA THR A 13 7.55 3.59 24.93
C THR A 13 8.58 4.29 24.05
N ALA A 14 8.87 3.82 22.82
CA ALA A 14 9.97 4.35 22.01
C ALA A 14 9.62 5.57 21.11
N ILE A 15 8.38 5.64 20.61
CA ILE A 15 7.92 6.70 19.69
C ILE A 15 7.48 8.02 20.39
N PRO A 16 6.94 8.05 21.63
CA PRO A 16 6.28 9.25 22.18
C PRO A 16 7.13 10.53 22.26
N THR A 17 8.46 10.41 22.39
CA THR A 17 9.36 11.49 22.83
C THR A 17 10.17 12.15 21.70
N ILE A 18 10.26 11.54 20.51
CA ILE A 18 11.17 12.02 19.44
C ILE A 18 10.61 13.24 18.70
N LEU A 19 9.28 13.38 18.64
CA LEU A 19 8.57 14.39 17.86
C LEU A 19 8.06 15.58 18.70
N THR A 20 8.41 15.69 19.99
CA THR A 20 7.90 16.73 20.89
C THR A 20 8.88 17.89 21.14
N ASP A 21 8.32 19.09 21.10
CA ASP A 21 8.78 20.34 21.72
C ASP A 21 9.99 21.05 21.11
N LYS A 22 9.85 21.40 19.84
CA LYS A 22 10.11 22.73 19.28
C LYS A 22 9.72 22.66 17.83
N ASN A 23 8.65 23.36 17.47
CA ASN A 23 8.22 23.52 16.09
C ASN A 23 9.43 24.06 15.31
N PRO A 24 10.13 23.29 14.45
CA PRO A 24 11.03 23.91 13.50
C PRO A 24 10.09 24.77 12.66
N LYS A 25 10.36 26.07 12.58
CA LYS A 25 9.71 26.90 11.58
C LYS A 25 10.14 26.36 10.22
N PHE A 26 9.47 25.33 9.71
CA PHE A 26 9.57 24.93 8.32
C PHE A 26 9.02 26.11 7.54
N GLN A 27 9.91 26.95 6.99
CA GLN A 27 9.54 28.03 6.10
C GLN A 27 9.00 27.40 4.82
N LEU A 28 7.67 27.27 4.77
CA LEU A 28 6.92 26.64 3.71
C LEU A 28 6.80 27.61 2.53
N GLN A 29 7.77 27.57 1.61
CA GLN A 29 7.66 28.25 0.32
C GLN A 29 7.00 27.34 -0.72
N ALA A 30 6.22 27.96 -1.62
CA ALA A 30 5.32 27.35 -2.60
C ALA A 30 6.01 26.60 -3.76
N THR A 31 7.22 26.07 -3.56
CA THR A 31 7.91 25.15 -4.45
C THR A 31 9.02 24.52 -3.62
N LEU A 32 8.75 23.36 -3.02
CA LEU A 32 9.76 22.64 -2.24
C LEU A 32 10.85 22.13 -3.20
N LYS A 33 11.86 22.96 -3.48
CA LYS A 33 13.14 22.45 -3.97
C LYS A 33 13.88 21.88 -2.77
N THR A 34 13.56 20.63 -2.45
CA THR A 34 14.23 19.87 -1.40
C THR A 34 15.70 19.69 -1.78
N PRO A 35 16.67 20.23 -1.02
CA PRO A 35 18.08 19.98 -1.25
C PRO A 35 18.34 18.47 -1.14
N TYR A 36 19.11 17.92 -2.06
CA TYR A 36 19.43 16.49 -2.04
C TYR A 36 20.84 16.20 -2.52
N GLN A 37 21.34 15.03 -2.11
CA GLN A 37 22.56 14.41 -2.62
C GLN A 37 22.20 13.07 -3.27
N GLN A 38 22.58 12.89 -4.53
CA GLN A 38 22.51 11.59 -5.19
C GLN A 38 23.72 10.76 -4.77
N ILE A 39 23.47 9.50 -4.40
CA ILE A 39 24.50 8.52 -4.03
C ILE A 39 24.41 7.35 -4.99
N ASP A 40 25.43 7.22 -5.83
CA ASP A 40 25.54 6.23 -6.89
C ASP A 40 26.81 5.37 -6.78
N THR A 41 27.55 5.48 -5.68
CA THR A 41 28.74 4.69 -5.41
C THR A 41 28.82 4.27 -3.94
N ALA A 42 29.39 3.09 -3.70
CA ALA A 42 29.64 2.58 -2.36
C ALA A 42 30.53 3.53 -1.52
N PHE A 43 31.53 4.16 -2.15
CA PHE A 43 32.44 5.08 -1.50
C PHE A 43 31.72 6.30 -0.89
N ASN A 44 30.77 6.87 -1.62
CA ASN A 44 29.99 8.02 -1.13
C ASN A 44 28.91 7.61 -0.12
N LEU A 45 28.42 6.36 -0.18
CA LEU A 45 27.33 5.88 0.67
C LEU A 45 27.66 5.98 2.16
N GLU A 46 28.78 5.41 2.60
CA GLU A 46 29.11 5.37 4.03
C GLU A 46 29.27 6.77 4.62
N THR A 47 30.00 7.65 3.93
CA THR A 47 30.20 9.04 4.34
C THR A 47 28.87 9.80 4.42
N ALA A 48 28.00 9.61 3.42
CA ALA A 48 26.71 10.30 3.38
C ALA A 48 25.76 9.83 4.49
N LEU A 49 25.86 8.57 4.96
CA LEU A 49 25.02 8.06 6.04
C LEU A 49 25.45 8.49 7.45
N GLN A 50 26.64 9.07 7.65
CA GLN A 50 27.13 9.45 8.99
C GLN A 50 26.16 10.37 9.76
N PRO A 51 25.58 11.44 9.17
CA PRO A 51 24.58 12.27 9.86
C PRO A 51 23.31 11.49 10.21
N PHE A 52 22.93 10.53 9.37
CA PHE A 52 21.73 9.71 9.53
C PHE A 52 21.88 8.70 10.67
N GLN A 53 23.09 8.17 10.90
CA GLN A 53 23.38 7.27 12.02
C GLN A 53 23.20 7.93 13.39
N GLN A 54 23.37 9.27 13.47
CA GLN A 54 23.18 10.07 14.69
C GLN A 54 21.74 10.60 14.83
N ALA A 55 20.92 10.45 13.78
CA ALA A 55 19.56 10.97 13.77
C ALA A 55 18.64 10.13 14.67
N LYS A 56 17.62 10.78 15.24
CA LYS A 56 16.57 10.08 16.01
C LYS A 56 15.42 9.61 15.13
N ILE A 57 15.26 10.23 13.97
CA ILE A 57 14.16 10.03 13.05
C ILE A 57 14.66 10.16 11.62
N ILE A 58 14.21 9.28 10.75
CA ILE A 58 14.48 9.28 9.31
C ILE A 58 13.17 9.15 8.54
N GLY A 59 12.95 10.01 7.55
CA GLY A 59 11.94 9.80 6.51
C GLY A 59 12.49 8.82 5.48
N ILE A 60 11.68 7.86 5.05
CA ILE A 60 12.04 6.81 4.09
C ILE A 60 10.96 6.73 3.02
N ASP A 61 11.40 6.65 1.78
CA ASP A 61 10.58 6.35 0.61
C ASP A 61 11.37 5.50 -0.40
N CYS A 62 10.69 4.85 -1.34
CA CYS A 62 11.31 4.02 -2.38
C CYS A 62 10.67 4.24 -3.75
N GLU A 63 11.49 4.32 -4.80
CA GLU A 63 11.02 4.23 -6.18
C GLU A 63 11.33 2.86 -6.78
N THR A 64 10.37 2.31 -7.51
CA THR A 64 10.41 0.90 -7.94
C THR A 64 9.97 0.75 -9.39
N THR A 65 10.37 -0.34 -10.03
CA THR A 65 9.91 -0.66 -11.41
C THR A 65 8.50 -1.24 -11.46
N GLY A 66 7.81 -1.38 -10.32
CA GLY A 66 6.49 -1.99 -10.21
C GLY A 66 6.11 -2.28 -8.75
N LEU A 67 4.87 -2.71 -8.55
CA LEU A 67 4.27 -2.82 -7.20
C LEU A 67 4.43 -4.20 -6.54
N ASP A 68 4.89 -5.21 -7.27
CA ASP A 68 5.03 -6.58 -6.78
C ASP A 68 6.49 -6.85 -6.39
N PRO A 69 6.82 -7.06 -5.10
CA PRO A 69 8.18 -7.38 -4.65
C PRO A 69 8.82 -8.58 -5.34
N TYR A 70 8.03 -9.55 -5.83
CA TYR A 70 8.54 -10.74 -6.52
C TYR A 70 9.00 -10.47 -7.95
N GLN A 71 8.53 -9.39 -8.57
CA GLN A 71 8.76 -9.09 -9.98
C GLN A 71 9.50 -7.76 -10.18
N ALA A 72 9.28 -6.81 -9.29
CA ALA A 72 9.84 -5.46 -9.35
C ALA A 72 11.17 -5.37 -8.60
N LYS A 73 11.94 -4.32 -8.93
CA LYS A 73 13.16 -3.95 -8.23
C LYS A 73 13.05 -2.53 -7.70
N ILE A 74 13.69 -2.27 -6.57
CA ILE A 74 13.88 -0.91 -6.07
C ILE A 74 14.94 -0.24 -6.96
N ARG A 75 14.61 0.91 -7.54
CA ARG A 75 15.54 1.78 -8.28
C ARG A 75 16.24 2.74 -7.32
N LEU A 76 15.45 3.46 -6.53
CA LEU A 76 15.93 4.46 -5.59
C LEU A 76 15.42 4.18 -4.18
N LEU A 77 16.26 4.44 -3.19
CA LEU A 77 15.87 4.56 -1.78
C LEU A 77 16.20 5.97 -1.32
N GLN A 78 15.23 6.66 -0.72
CA GLN A 78 15.42 8.02 -0.24
C GLN A 78 15.38 8.07 1.27
N LEU A 79 16.27 8.88 1.84
CA LEU A 79 16.38 9.11 3.28
C LEU A 79 16.38 10.60 3.55
N ALA A 80 15.60 11.05 4.54
CA ALA A 80 15.60 12.44 4.98
C ALA A 80 15.70 12.56 6.51
N ILE A 81 16.44 13.55 6.99
CA ILE A 81 16.48 13.93 8.42
C ILE A 81 16.25 15.45 8.53
N PRO A 82 15.85 15.95 9.72
CA PRO A 82 15.71 17.39 9.92
C PRO A 82 17.00 18.14 9.62
N ASP A 83 16.87 19.33 9.01
CA ASP A 83 17.96 20.28 8.76
C ASP A 83 19.17 19.72 7.96
N HIS A 84 18.95 18.71 7.14
CA HIS A 84 19.96 18.11 6.27
C HIS A 84 19.40 17.85 4.86
N PRO A 85 20.22 17.94 3.79
CA PRO A 85 19.80 17.49 2.48
C PRO A 85 19.31 16.03 2.50
N ALA A 86 18.26 15.73 1.75
CA ALA A 86 17.83 14.35 1.55
C ALA A 86 18.92 13.57 0.80
N ILE A 87 19.04 12.28 1.08
CA ILE A 87 19.89 11.39 0.30
C ILE A 87 18.99 10.57 -0.62
N VAL A 88 19.38 10.50 -1.89
CA VAL A 88 18.74 9.67 -2.90
C VAL A 88 19.75 8.62 -3.37
N VAL A 89 19.61 7.39 -2.87
CA VAL A 89 20.53 6.29 -3.17
C VAL A 89 20.05 5.56 -4.42
N ASP A 90 20.89 5.53 -5.46
CA ASP A 90 20.70 4.66 -6.63
C ASP A 90 21.17 3.24 -6.28
N LEU A 91 20.22 2.34 -6.04
CA LEU A 91 20.50 0.97 -5.64
C LEU A 91 20.99 0.08 -6.79
N TRP A 92 20.90 0.52 -8.05
CA TRP A 92 21.45 -0.26 -9.17
C TRP A 92 22.90 0.11 -9.46
N ALA A 93 23.34 1.29 -9.02
CA ALA A 93 24.71 1.73 -9.15
C ALA A 93 25.66 1.14 -8.09
N ILE A 94 25.10 0.60 -6.99
CA ILE A 94 25.85 0.02 -5.87
C ILE A 94 25.60 -1.48 -5.79
N LYS A 95 26.65 -2.29 -5.61
CA LYS A 95 26.47 -3.75 -5.55
C LYS A 95 25.76 -4.15 -4.25
N PRO A 96 24.93 -5.20 -4.26
CA PRO A 96 24.25 -5.67 -3.05
C PRO A 96 25.18 -5.98 -1.86
N SER A 97 26.42 -6.42 -2.13
CA SER A 97 27.44 -6.69 -1.11
C SER A 97 27.97 -5.43 -0.42
N GLU A 98 27.79 -4.25 -1.03
CA GLU A 98 28.28 -2.96 -0.55
C GLU A 98 27.20 -2.15 0.19
N LEU A 99 25.98 -2.71 0.32
CA LEU A 99 24.85 -2.08 1.00
C LEU A 99 24.80 -2.32 2.52
N GLU A 100 25.86 -2.87 3.12
CA GLU A 100 25.94 -3.10 4.57
C GLU A 100 25.69 -1.82 5.41
N PRO A 101 26.26 -0.65 5.08
CA PRO A 101 25.98 0.59 5.84
C PRO A 101 24.49 0.94 5.87
N LEU A 102 23.80 0.70 4.75
CA LEU A 102 22.36 0.95 4.63
C LEU A 102 21.55 -0.08 5.41
N ARG A 103 21.92 -1.37 5.33
CA ARG A 103 21.31 -2.45 6.11
C ARG A 103 21.38 -2.17 7.61
N LEU A 104 22.55 -1.73 8.10
CA LEU A 104 22.74 -1.36 9.51
C LEU A 104 21.88 -0.16 9.92
N LEU A 105 21.80 0.87 9.08
CA LEU A 105 20.96 2.04 9.36
C LEU A 105 19.47 1.67 9.43
N LEU A 106 18.98 0.85 8.49
CA LEU A 106 17.59 0.41 8.45
C LEU A 106 17.26 -0.54 9.62
N ALA A 107 18.21 -1.36 10.07
CA ALA A 107 18.07 -2.22 11.24
C ALA A 107 18.24 -1.49 12.60
N SER A 108 18.75 -0.27 12.60
CA SER A 108 19.00 0.53 13.81
C SER A 108 17.70 0.89 14.58
N PRO A 109 17.76 1.33 15.85
CA PRO A 109 16.57 1.74 16.61
C PRO A 109 16.02 3.14 16.24
N ILE A 110 16.54 3.77 15.17
CA ILE A 110 16.05 5.06 14.67
C ILE A 110 14.59 4.91 14.24
N LEU A 111 13.76 5.95 14.47
CA LEU A 111 12.37 5.98 14.02
C LEU A 111 12.28 6.15 12.49
N LYS A 112 11.70 5.18 11.80
CA LYS A 112 11.43 5.26 10.36
C LYS A 112 10.05 5.85 10.15
N VAL A 113 9.98 6.96 9.42
CA VAL A 113 8.74 7.59 8.99
C VAL A 113 8.55 7.28 7.52
N GLY A 114 7.36 6.86 7.13
CA GLY A 114 6.99 6.67 5.72
C GLY A 114 5.51 6.88 5.51
N HIS A 115 5.06 6.65 4.29
CA HIS A 115 3.66 6.74 3.92
C HIS A 115 3.24 5.45 3.26
N ASN A 116 2.37 4.67 3.93
CA ASN A 116 2.04 3.32 3.53
C ASN A 116 3.25 2.37 3.58
N LEU A 117 4.00 2.45 4.70
CA LEU A 117 5.27 1.77 4.99
C LEU A 117 5.26 0.25 4.77
N LYS A 118 4.07 -0.37 4.71
CA LYS A 118 3.93 -1.79 4.34
C LYS A 118 4.60 -2.07 2.99
N PHE A 119 4.43 -1.19 2.00
CA PHE A 119 5.01 -1.35 0.69
C PHE A 119 6.54 -1.27 0.73
N GLU A 120 7.10 -0.19 1.31
CA GLU A 120 8.55 -0.03 1.43
C GLU A 120 9.15 -1.17 2.24
N TRP A 121 8.48 -1.61 3.31
CA TRP A 121 8.92 -2.75 4.12
C TRP A 121 9.03 -4.02 3.28
N GLN A 122 8.02 -4.36 2.48
CA GLN A 122 8.03 -5.57 1.63
C GLN A 122 9.13 -5.50 0.57
N MET A 123 9.25 -4.37 -0.12
CA MET A 123 10.28 -4.17 -1.14
C MET A 123 11.68 -4.27 -0.54
N LEU A 124 11.94 -3.59 0.58
CA LEU A 124 13.23 -3.59 1.25
C LEU A 124 13.58 -4.96 1.85
N ALA A 125 12.62 -5.64 2.47
CA ALA A 125 12.82 -6.99 3.00
C ALA A 125 13.19 -7.98 1.88
N PHE A 126 12.46 -7.94 0.76
CA PHE A 126 12.76 -8.78 -0.41
C PHE A 126 14.15 -8.49 -1.00
N ALA A 127 14.60 -7.23 -0.93
CA ALA A 127 15.94 -6.81 -1.34
C ALA A 127 17.06 -7.10 -0.31
N GLY A 128 16.75 -7.71 0.85
CA GLY A 128 17.74 -8.00 1.90
C GLY A 128 18.17 -6.77 2.72
N LEU A 129 17.29 -5.76 2.79
CA LEU A 129 17.45 -4.49 3.49
C LEU A 129 16.32 -4.26 4.51
N GLU A 130 15.82 -5.32 5.13
CA GLU A 130 14.65 -5.29 6.02
C GLU A 130 14.80 -4.20 7.11
N PRO A 131 13.91 -3.19 7.14
CA PRO A 131 13.94 -2.18 8.18
C PRO A 131 13.35 -2.75 9.48
N SER A 132 13.97 -2.36 10.61
CA SER A 132 13.49 -2.73 11.95
C SER A 132 12.67 -1.62 12.60
N LYS A 133 11.82 -1.99 13.56
CA LYS A 133 11.08 -1.04 14.40
C LYS A 133 12.02 -0.03 15.11
N PRO A 134 11.55 1.16 15.48
CA PRO A 134 10.18 1.66 15.42
C PRO A 134 9.78 2.32 14.09
N PHE A 135 8.47 2.32 13.82
CA PHE A 135 7.86 2.89 12.61
C PHE A 135 6.83 3.97 12.96
N PHE A 136 6.71 4.97 12.09
CA PHE A 136 5.59 5.91 12.04
C PHE A 136 5.06 5.94 10.61
N ASP A 137 3.88 5.38 10.39
CA ASP A 137 3.25 5.38 9.08
C ASP A 137 2.21 6.53 9.00
N THR A 138 2.50 7.53 8.18
CA THR A 138 1.62 8.71 8.01
C THR A 138 0.28 8.36 7.36
N TYR A 139 0.22 7.31 6.53
CA TYR A 139 -1.03 6.78 5.96
C TYR A 139 -1.91 6.18 7.04
N LEU A 140 -1.36 5.28 7.87
CA LEU A 140 -2.10 4.66 8.98
C LEU A 140 -2.50 5.71 10.03
N ALA A 141 -1.61 6.64 10.35
CA ALA A 141 -1.87 7.75 11.27
C ALA A 141 -3.10 8.57 10.83
N TYR A 142 -3.17 8.92 9.54
CA TYR A 142 -4.28 9.70 9.01
C TYR A 142 -5.58 8.88 8.92
N ARG A 143 -5.49 7.58 8.60
CA ARG A 143 -6.66 6.68 8.65
C ARG A 143 -7.24 6.58 10.04
N VAL A 144 -6.40 6.42 11.07
CA VAL A 144 -6.84 6.41 12.48
C VAL A 144 -7.49 7.75 12.84
N LEU A 145 -6.84 8.87 12.51
CA LEU A 145 -7.36 10.21 12.80
C LEU A 145 -8.74 10.46 12.18
N THR A 146 -9.02 9.85 11.03
CA THR A 146 -10.27 10.03 10.27
C THR A 146 -11.26 8.87 10.44
N ALA A 147 -11.00 7.95 11.37
CA ALA A 147 -11.79 6.74 11.59
C ALA A 147 -12.02 5.91 10.30
N GLY A 148 -11.11 5.99 9.34
CA GLY A 148 -11.21 5.32 8.03
C GLY A 148 -12.28 5.88 7.10
N LEU A 149 -12.96 6.99 7.44
CA LEU A 149 -14.06 7.55 6.65
C LEU A 149 -13.58 8.34 5.42
N LYS A 150 -12.32 8.79 5.40
CA LYS A 150 -11.73 9.50 4.26
C LYS A 150 -11.16 8.51 3.24
N ARG A 151 -11.42 8.78 1.95
CA ARG A 151 -10.94 7.96 0.82
C ARG A 151 -9.65 8.46 0.18
N HIS A 152 -9.37 9.77 0.27
CA HIS A 152 -8.15 10.37 -0.28
C HIS A 152 -7.00 10.27 0.71
N LEU A 153 -6.24 9.20 0.60
CA LEU A 153 -5.18 8.85 1.55
C LEU A 153 -3.77 8.93 0.96
N SER A 154 -3.61 9.36 -0.29
CA SER A 154 -2.27 9.50 -0.91
C SER A 154 -1.41 10.57 -0.20
N LEU A 155 -0.09 10.45 -0.27
CA LEU A 155 0.84 11.38 0.37
C LEU A 155 0.53 12.84 0.01
N GLU A 156 0.33 13.14 -1.27
CA GLU A 156 -0.11 14.46 -1.75
C GLU A 156 -1.42 14.89 -1.08
N SER A 157 -2.46 14.05 -1.12
CA SER A 157 -3.76 14.43 -0.58
C SER A 157 -3.70 14.71 0.93
N VAL A 158 -2.94 13.91 1.69
CA VAL A 158 -2.79 14.13 3.14
C VAL A 158 -1.94 15.37 3.41
N THR A 159 -0.87 15.57 2.65
CA THR A 159 0.02 16.73 2.72
C THR A 159 -0.73 18.03 2.40
N GLU A 160 -1.50 18.07 1.31
CA GLU A 160 -2.31 19.23 0.94
C GLU A 160 -3.37 19.53 2.00
N ASN A 161 -4.02 18.49 2.53
CA ASN A 161 -5.05 18.68 3.56
C ASN A 161 -4.48 19.24 4.87
N LEU A 162 -3.35 18.71 5.34
CA LEU A 162 -2.82 19.01 6.67
C LEU A 162 -1.75 20.11 6.69
N LEU A 163 -0.90 20.19 5.67
CA LEU A 163 0.21 21.14 5.58
C LEU A 163 -0.07 22.27 4.59
N LYS A 164 -1.14 22.20 3.79
CA LYS A 164 -1.47 23.18 2.74
C LYS A 164 -0.38 23.31 1.66
N ILE A 165 0.34 22.22 1.43
CA ILE A 165 1.36 22.11 0.37
C ILE A 165 0.83 21.18 -0.71
N LYS A 166 0.95 21.60 -1.96
CA LYS A 166 0.69 20.73 -3.11
C LYS A 166 1.99 20.07 -3.56
N LEU A 167 2.01 18.74 -3.58
CA LEU A 167 3.13 17.97 -4.13
C LEU A 167 2.96 17.84 -5.64
N ASP A 168 4.08 17.87 -6.38
CA ASP A 168 4.07 17.57 -7.80
C ASP A 168 4.12 16.05 -8.00
N LYS A 169 3.15 15.49 -8.72
CA LYS A 169 3.04 14.05 -9.00
C LYS A 169 3.57 13.63 -10.36
N THR A 170 4.13 14.54 -11.13
CA THR A 170 4.50 14.29 -12.53
C THR A 170 5.43 13.08 -12.68
N GLN A 171 6.30 12.82 -11.71
CA GLN A 171 7.27 11.73 -11.77
C GLN A 171 6.79 10.43 -11.10
N GLN A 172 5.67 10.42 -10.39
CA GLN A 172 5.18 9.25 -9.65
C GLN A 172 5.00 8.01 -10.54
N LEU A 173 4.52 8.21 -11.78
CA LEU A 173 4.29 7.16 -12.78
C LEU A 173 5.31 7.21 -13.91
N SER A 174 6.46 7.85 -13.69
CA SER A 174 7.54 7.91 -14.67
C SER A 174 8.22 6.55 -14.82
N ASP A 175 8.98 6.38 -15.91
CA ASP A 175 9.80 5.19 -16.11
C ASP A 175 11.03 5.25 -15.19
N TRP A 176 11.00 4.45 -14.12
CA TRP A 176 12.09 4.28 -13.17
C TRP A 176 13.15 3.28 -13.62
N SER A 177 12.96 2.59 -14.75
CA SER A 177 13.93 1.62 -15.27
C SER A 177 15.01 2.23 -16.16
N GLY A 178 14.79 3.46 -16.63
CA GLY A 178 15.71 4.19 -17.50
C GLY A 178 16.72 5.09 -16.77
N ASN A 179 17.31 6.01 -17.53
CA ASN A 179 18.20 7.04 -17.01
C ASN A 179 17.43 8.02 -16.11
N LEU A 180 17.99 8.29 -14.93
CA LEU A 180 17.37 9.18 -13.96
C LEU A 180 17.47 10.64 -14.41
N THR A 181 16.33 11.32 -14.41
CA THR A 181 16.27 12.77 -14.64
C THR A 181 16.42 13.55 -13.33
N LEU A 182 16.83 14.81 -13.42
CA LEU A 182 16.86 15.70 -12.25
C LEU A 182 15.47 15.88 -11.62
N ALA A 183 14.41 15.84 -12.43
CA ALA A 183 13.04 15.94 -11.93
C ALA A 183 12.65 14.72 -11.09
N GLN A 184 13.05 13.51 -11.52
CA GLN A 184 12.84 12.26 -10.76
C GLN A 184 13.58 12.29 -9.42
N LEU A 185 14.86 12.71 -9.42
CA LEU A 185 15.65 12.83 -8.18
C LEU A 185 15.04 13.85 -7.22
N GLN A 186 14.57 14.99 -7.74
CA GLN A 186 13.92 16.04 -6.95
C GLN A 186 12.57 15.58 -6.36
N TYR A 187 11.78 14.85 -7.14
CA TYR A 187 10.52 14.25 -6.71
C TYR A 187 10.77 13.29 -5.54
N ALA A 188 11.65 12.31 -5.76
CA ALA A 188 12.03 11.28 -4.79
C ALA A 188 12.56 11.89 -3.48
N ALA A 189 13.45 12.89 -3.56
CA ALA A 189 13.95 13.60 -2.39
C ALA A 189 12.83 14.29 -1.60
N THR A 190 11.84 14.86 -2.29
CA THR A 190 10.74 15.61 -1.68
C THR A 190 9.78 14.69 -0.96
N ASP A 191 9.46 13.53 -1.53
CA ASP A 191 8.55 12.55 -0.91
C ASP A 191 9.13 12.01 0.41
N ALA A 192 10.44 11.77 0.51
CA ALA A 192 11.05 11.40 1.79
C ALA A 192 11.09 12.57 2.80
N ALA A 193 11.39 13.79 2.35
CA ALA A 193 11.54 14.95 3.24
C ALA A 193 10.21 15.42 3.83
N ILE A 194 9.12 15.40 3.06
CA ILE A 194 7.81 15.90 3.49
C ILE A 194 7.18 15.06 4.61
N LEU A 195 7.61 13.80 4.75
CA LEU A 195 7.16 12.88 5.80
C LEU A 195 7.43 13.42 7.21
N LEU A 196 8.55 14.12 7.40
CA LEU A 196 8.98 14.61 8.71
C LEU A 196 8.01 15.66 9.29
N PRO A 197 7.71 16.79 8.62
CA PRO A 197 6.69 17.72 9.09
C PRO A 197 5.29 17.12 9.11
N LEU A 198 4.97 16.20 8.18
CA LEU A 198 3.67 15.53 8.15
C LEU A 198 3.45 14.67 9.40
N ALA A 199 4.45 13.88 9.80
CA ALA A 199 4.40 13.05 11.00
C ALA A 199 4.25 13.88 12.27
N ALA A 200 4.94 15.03 12.37
CA ALA A 200 4.80 15.94 13.51
C ALA A 200 3.35 16.44 13.67
N VAL A 201 2.73 16.91 12.58
CA VAL A 201 1.34 17.40 12.60
C VAL A 201 0.35 16.27 12.91
N LEU A 202 0.54 15.09 12.32
CA LEU A 202 -0.30 13.92 12.58
C LEU A 202 -0.20 13.46 14.03
N GLN A 203 1.00 13.43 14.61
CA GLN A 203 1.18 13.09 16.02
C GLN A 203 0.42 14.05 16.94
N GLN A 204 0.54 15.36 16.70
CA GLN A 204 -0.17 16.37 17.48
C GLN A 204 -1.69 16.16 17.41
N LYS A 205 -2.23 15.97 16.20
CA LYS A 205 -3.67 15.77 15.99
C LYS A 205 -4.17 14.48 16.63
N LEU A 206 -3.41 13.39 16.54
CA LEU A 206 -3.72 12.11 17.18
C LEU A 206 -3.70 12.22 18.72
N LYS A 207 -2.71 12.91 19.30
CA LYS A 207 -2.63 13.17 20.75
C LYS A 207 -3.82 14.01 21.21
N ALA A 208 -4.14 15.11 20.52
CA ALA A 208 -5.28 15.97 20.83
C ALA A 208 -6.62 15.22 20.75
N SER A 209 -6.74 14.27 19.81
CA SER A 209 -7.93 13.44 19.63
C SER A 209 -7.96 12.20 20.54
N LYS A 210 -6.96 12.02 21.42
CA LYS A 210 -6.78 10.83 22.28
C LYS A 210 -6.66 9.49 21.51
N LEU A 211 -6.25 9.54 20.24
CA LEU A 211 -6.09 8.38 19.35
C LEU A 211 -4.64 7.91 19.22
N TRP A 212 -3.69 8.55 19.93
CA TRP A 212 -2.27 8.24 19.80
C TRP A 212 -1.93 6.77 20.10
N LYS A 213 -2.52 6.19 21.16
CA LYS A 213 -2.30 4.77 21.50
C LYS A 213 -2.81 3.83 20.41
N THR A 214 -3.93 4.16 19.78
CA THR A 214 -4.48 3.39 18.64
C THR A 214 -3.52 3.43 17.46
N ALA A 215 -3.01 4.61 17.09
CA ALA A 215 -2.04 4.73 16.01
C ALA A 215 -0.74 3.94 16.28
N LEU A 216 -0.23 3.96 17.52
CA LEU A 216 0.93 3.15 17.91
C LEU A 216 0.70 1.65 17.74
N LEU A 217 -0.51 1.17 18.04
CA LEU A 217 -0.88 -0.24 17.81
C LEU A 217 -0.85 -0.58 16.32
N GLU A 218 -1.45 0.26 15.47
CA GLU A 218 -1.44 0.07 14.02
C GLU A 218 -0.01 0.01 13.47
N PHE A 219 0.89 0.91 13.91
CA PHE A 219 2.29 0.90 13.48
C PHE A 219 3.03 -0.36 13.94
N ALA A 220 2.73 -0.85 15.14
CA ALA A 220 3.35 -2.07 15.68
C ALA A 220 2.91 -3.34 14.92
N CYS A 221 1.70 -3.35 14.34
CA CYS A 221 1.21 -4.45 13.52
C CYS A 221 1.84 -4.48 12.12
N LEU A 222 2.43 -3.38 11.66
CA LEU A 222 2.92 -3.23 10.29
C LEU A 222 3.86 -4.36 9.83
N PRO A 223 4.93 -4.72 10.57
CA PRO A 223 5.86 -5.76 10.09
C PRO A 223 5.20 -7.14 10.00
N ALA A 224 4.28 -7.45 10.93
CA ALA A 224 3.57 -8.73 10.92
C ALA A 224 2.63 -8.84 9.72
N VAL A 225 1.88 -7.77 9.41
CA VAL A 225 1.00 -7.72 8.24
C VAL A 225 1.81 -7.77 6.94
N ALA A 226 2.87 -6.97 6.84
CA ALA A 226 3.75 -6.93 5.67
C ALA A 226 4.40 -8.29 5.39
N SER A 227 4.93 -8.94 6.43
CA SER A 227 5.54 -10.27 6.34
C SER A 227 4.51 -11.35 5.98
N MET A 228 3.33 -11.34 6.59
CA MET A 228 2.26 -12.29 6.26
C MET A 228 1.82 -12.17 4.80
N GLU A 229 1.60 -10.94 4.31
CA GLU A 229 1.24 -10.71 2.91
C GLU A 229 2.36 -11.12 1.96
N LEU A 230 3.63 -10.83 2.30
CA LEU A 230 4.78 -11.22 1.48
C LEU A 230 4.89 -12.74 1.40
N ASN A 231 4.82 -13.45 2.53
CA ASN A 231 4.91 -14.92 2.56
C ASN A 231 3.78 -15.61 1.76
N GLY A 232 2.59 -15.00 1.73
CA GLY A 232 1.43 -15.53 1.04
C GLY A 232 0.95 -16.88 1.59
N MET A 233 0.27 -17.64 0.74
CA MET A 233 -0.26 -18.97 1.06
C MET A 233 -0.08 -19.90 -0.14
N LEU A 234 0.49 -21.08 0.10
CA LEU A 234 0.67 -22.09 -0.94
C LEU A 234 -0.67 -22.70 -1.35
N LEU A 235 -0.81 -22.97 -2.65
CA LEU A 235 -2.03 -23.48 -3.26
C LEU A 235 -1.70 -24.69 -4.13
N HIS A 236 -2.39 -25.80 -3.93
CA HIS A 236 -2.21 -26.99 -4.76
C HIS A 236 -2.86 -26.76 -6.13
N ARG A 237 -2.04 -26.39 -7.11
CA ARG A 237 -2.51 -25.92 -8.43
C ARG A 237 -3.35 -26.98 -9.17
N GLU A 238 -2.96 -28.23 -9.11
CA GLU A 238 -3.60 -29.35 -9.80
C GLU A 238 -4.98 -29.62 -9.21
N GLU A 239 -5.09 -29.75 -7.88
CA GLU A 239 -6.39 -29.90 -7.21
C GLU A 239 -7.31 -28.71 -7.49
N TRP A 240 -6.77 -27.50 -7.51
CA TRP A 240 -7.57 -26.31 -7.81
C TRP A 240 -8.10 -26.31 -9.24
N LYS A 241 -7.32 -26.78 -10.22
CA LYS A 241 -7.79 -26.98 -11.60
C LYS A 241 -8.88 -28.04 -11.67
N VAL A 242 -8.71 -29.17 -10.98
CA VAL A 242 -9.72 -30.24 -10.91
C VAL A 242 -11.02 -29.72 -10.32
N LEU A 243 -10.94 -29.00 -9.19
CA LEU A 243 -12.09 -28.35 -8.57
C LEU A 243 -12.77 -27.38 -9.55
N GLY A 244 -12.00 -26.56 -10.26
CA GLY A 244 -12.51 -25.64 -11.27
C GLY A 244 -13.30 -26.34 -12.39
N VAL A 245 -12.77 -27.44 -12.93
CA VAL A 245 -13.46 -28.24 -13.95
C VAL A 245 -14.75 -28.86 -13.39
N ASN A 246 -14.72 -29.38 -12.16
CA ASN A 246 -15.88 -29.97 -11.51
C ASN A 246 -16.99 -28.93 -11.25
N LEU A 247 -16.63 -27.73 -10.78
CA LEU A 247 -17.57 -26.63 -10.59
C LEU A 247 -18.17 -26.16 -11.92
N CYS A 248 -17.40 -26.12 -13.01
CA CYS A 248 -17.93 -25.84 -14.35
C CYS A 248 -18.94 -26.91 -14.81
N ARG A 249 -18.63 -28.19 -14.61
CA ARG A 249 -19.57 -29.29 -14.93
C ARG A 249 -20.85 -29.20 -14.10
N GLN A 250 -20.75 -28.93 -12.81
CA GLN A 250 -21.90 -28.75 -11.92
C GLN A 250 -22.76 -27.55 -12.34
N ARG A 251 -22.12 -26.41 -12.64
CA ARG A 251 -22.79 -25.22 -13.20
C ARG A 251 -23.57 -25.57 -14.46
N ASP A 252 -22.95 -26.26 -15.43
CA ASP A 252 -23.57 -26.58 -16.70
C ASP A 252 -24.70 -27.60 -16.55
N SER A 253 -24.55 -28.56 -15.64
CA SER A 253 -25.60 -29.52 -15.28
C SER A 253 -26.80 -28.82 -14.64
N LEU A 254 -26.56 -27.93 -13.67
CA LEU A 254 -27.61 -27.15 -13.01
C LEU A 254 -28.30 -26.21 -14.00
N LEU A 255 -27.55 -25.59 -14.91
CA LEU A 255 -28.13 -24.74 -15.96
C LEU A 255 -29.05 -25.53 -16.89
N LYS A 256 -28.68 -26.77 -17.26
CA LYS A 256 -29.56 -27.67 -18.00
C LYS A 256 -30.82 -28.03 -17.21
N GLN A 257 -30.70 -28.32 -15.92
CA GLN A 257 -31.85 -28.61 -15.05
C GLN A 257 -32.80 -27.40 -14.94
N ILE A 258 -32.27 -26.22 -14.68
CA ILE A 258 -33.03 -24.96 -14.61
C ILE A 258 -33.75 -24.72 -15.93
N ASN A 259 -33.04 -24.81 -17.05
CA ASN A 259 -33.66 -24.66 -18.37
C ASN A 259 -34.77 -25.70 -18.57
N SER A 260 -34.55 -26.98 -18.22
CA SER A 260 -35.60 -28.01 -18.36
C SER A 260 -36.84 -27.78 -17.49
N GLN A 261 -36.70 -27.16 -16.32
CA GLN A 261 -37.81 -26.90 -15.39
C GLN A 261 -38.56 -25.60 -15.72
N LEU A 262 -37.84 -24.60 -16.23
CA LEU A 262 -38.41 -23.28 -16.54
C LEU A 262 -38.89 -23.16 -18.00
N HIS A 263 -38.47 -24.05 -18.91
CA HIS A 263 -39.01 -24.10 -20.27
C HIS A 263 -40.49 -24.49 -20.29
N ARG A 264 -41.29 -23.71 -21.03
CA ARG A 264 -42.51 -24.19 -21.68
C ARG A 264 -42.32 -24.06 -23.19
N PRO A 265 -42.49 -25.12 -23.99
CA PRO A 265 -42.52 -24.98 -25.44
C PRO A 265 -43.72 -24.09 -25.81
N ASN A 266 -43.49 -22.93 -26.40
CA ASN A 266 -44.54 -22.07 -26.92
C ASN A 266 -44.91 -22.56 -28.34
N PRO A 267 -46.08 -23.19 -28.57
CA PRO A 267 -46.40 -23.81 -29.85
C PRO A 267 -46.56 -22.83 -31.02
N HIS A 268 -46.52 -21.51 -30.76
CA HIS A 268 -46.81 -20.45 -31.73
C HIS A 268 -45.69 -19.43 -31.93
N GLN A 269 -44.49 -19.64 -31.40
CA GLN A 269 -43.39 -18.68 -31.58
C GLN A 269 -42.71 -18.83 -32.95
N GLN A 270 -42.99 -17.87 -33.84
CA GLN A 270 -42.10 -17.56 -34.97
C GLN A 270 -40.71 -17.20 -34.43
N ILE A 271 -39.66 -17.67 -35.11
CA ILE A 271 -38.24 -17.44 -34.80
C ILE A 271 -38.03 -15.93 -34.58
N SER A 272 -37.85 -15.53 -33.31
CA SER A 272 -37.65 -14.12 -32.93
C SER A 272 -36.15 -13.81 -32.92
N LEU A 273 -35.74 -12.75 -33.62
CA LEU A 273 -34.35 -12.29 -33.74
C LEU A 273 -33.85 -11.53 -32.51
N LEU A 274 -34.69 -11.39 -31.47
CA LEU A 274 -34.35 -10.69 -30.24
C LEU A 274 -33.76 -11.70 -29.23
N PRO A 275 -32.55 -11.44 -28.67
CA PRO A 275 -31.86 -12.35 -27.74
C PRO A 275 -32.59 -12.59 -26.40
N GLU A 276 -33.72 -11.93 -26.19
CA GLU A 276 -34.62 -12.10 -25.05
C GLU A 276 -35.55 -13.32 -25.20
N PHE A 277 -35.64 -13.88 -26.41
CA PHE A 277 -36.49 -15.03 -26.76
C PHE A 277 -35.68 -16.20 -27.31
N THR A 278 -34.49 -16.43 -26.76
CA THR A 278 -33.75 -17.68 -27.00
C THR A 278 -34.36 -18.79 -26.15
N ASP A 279 -34.41 -20.02 -26.66
CA ASP A 279 -34.96 -21.17 -25.93
C ASP A 279 -34.35 -21.27 -24.52
N THR A 280 -33.05 -21.00 -24.35
CA THR A 280 -32.38 -21.09 -23.05
C THR A 280 -32.38 -19.78 -22.25
N ILE A 281 -32.65 -19.88 -20.93
CA ILE A 281 -32.58 -18.76 -19.99
C ILE A 281 -31.11 -18.52 -19.58
N ASN A 282 -30.66 -17.27 -19.66
CA ASN A 282 -29.39 -16.84 -19.08
C ASN A 282 -29.59 -16.43 -17.61
N PRO A 283 -29.09 -17.20 -16.62
CA PRO A 283 -29.27 -16.90 -15.21
C PRO A 283 -28.53 -15.63 -14.74
N ARG A 284 -27.65 -15.07 -15.59
CA ARG A 284 -26.99 -13.78 -15.34
C ARG A 284 -27.80 -12.58 -15.83
N SER A 285 -28.95 -12.80 -16.44
CA SER A 285 -29.86 -11.73 -16.89
C SER A 285 -31.03 -11.61 -15.92
N PRO A 286 -31.04 -10.61 -15.01
CA PRO A 286 -32.16 -10.37 -14.09
C PRO A 286 -33.51 -10.32 -14.81
N LYS A 287 -33.54 -9.76 -16.03
CA LYS A 287 -34.73 -9.67 -16.88
C LYS A 287 -35.23 -11.04 -17.33
N GLN A 288 -34.36 -11.90 -17.86
CA GLN A 288 -34.76 -13.23 -18.34
C GLN A 288 -35.19 -14.14 -17.18
N VAL A 289 -34.52 -14.04 -16.03
CA VAL A 289 -34.91 -14.78 -14.82
C VAL A 289 -36.27 -14.30 -14.31
N LEU A 290 -36.52 -12.99 -14.27
CA LEU A 290 -37.80 -12.43 -13.83
C LEU A 290 -38.95 -12.89 -14.74
N ALA A 291 -38.77 -12.79 -16.05
CA ALA A 291 -39.75 -13.25 -17.03
C ALA A 291 -40.08 -14.74 -16.84
N ALA A 292 -39.05 -15.60 -16.72
CA ALA A 292 -39.25 -17.04 -16.53
C ALA A 292 -39.99 -17.38 -15.22
N LEU A 293 -39.72 -16.68 -14.12
CA LEU A 293 -40.41 -16.90 -12.85
C LEU A 293 -41.88 -16.45 -12.90
N GLN A 294 -42.15 -15.29 -13.52
CA GLN A 294 -43.50 -14.78 -13.70
C GLN A 294 -44.35 -15.70 -14.60
N GLU A 295 -43.75 -16.24 -15.67
CA GLU A 295 -44.40 -17.22 -16.55
C GLU A 295 -44.78 -18.53 -15.82
N GLN A 296 -44.03 -18.91 -14.79
CA GLN A 296 -44.36 -20.05 -13.91
C GLN A 296 -45.39 -19.69 -12.82
N GLY A 297 -45.93 -18.47 -12.84
CA GLY A 297 -46.92 -18.01 -11.86
C GLY A 297 -46.34 -17.64 -10.51
N ILE A 298 -45.03 -17.44 -10.41
CA ILE A 298 -44.37 -17.01 -9.17
C ILE A 298 -44.47 -15.48 -9.08
N PRO A 299 -45.13 -14.91 -8.05
CA PRO A 299 -45.43 -13.48 -8.00
C PRO A 299 -44.24 -12.67 -7.49
N VAL A 300 -43.19 -12.58 -8.30
CA VAL A 300 -41.99 -11.78 -8.03
C VAL A 300 -41.93 -10.55 -8.94
N THR A 301 -41.48 -9.42 -8.40
CA THR A 301 -41.37 -8.13 -9.10
C THR A 301 -39.92 -7.71 -9.38
N SER A 302 -38.95 -8.39 -8.76
CA SER A 302 -37.52 -8.15 -8.91
C SER A 302 -36.73 -9.43 -8.65
N THR A 303 -35.57 -9.55 -9.31
CA THR A 303 -34.56 -10.59 -9.09
C THR A 303 -33.29 -10.05 -8.43
N ASN A 304 -33.24 -8.74 -8.14
CA ASN A 304 -32.22 -8.16 -7.27
C ASN A 304 -32.61 -8.42 -5.82
N SER A 305 -31.69 -9.03 -5.08
CA SER A 305 -31.69 -9.10 -3.61
C SER A 305 -31.28 -7.78 -2.97
#